data_AF-A0A097EQN0-F1
#
_entry.id   AF-A0A097EQN0-F1
#
_cell.length_a   1.000
_cell.length_b   1.000
_cell.length_c   1.000
_cell.angle_alpha   90.00
_cell.angle_beta   90.00
_cell.angle_gamma   90.00
#
_symmetry.space_group_name_H-M   'P 1'
#
loop_
_entity.id
_entity.type
_entity.pdbx_description
1 polymer ?
#
loop_
_entity_poly.entity_id
_entity_poly.type
_entity_poly.pdbx_seq_one_letter_code
_entity_poly.pdbx_strand_id
1 'polypeptide(L)' 'MIALSESKINDSYNVYKVTKPINVKSGRIAPAFGQPGLGTQHFLPNSVRNLVKDKYLSEV' A
#
# COMPACT_ATOMS: atom_id res chain seq x y z
N MET A 1 2.73 5.46 -10.81
CA MET A 1 1.26 5.32 -10.79
C MET A 1 0.91 3.93 -10.25
N ILE A 2 -0.33 3.72 -9.82
CA ILE A 2 -0.84 2.41 -9.35
C ILE A 2 -1.57 1.72 -10.49
N ALA A 3 -1.59 0.38 -10.51
CA ALA A 3 -2.31 -0.42 -11.50
C ALA A 3 -3.44 -1.20 -10.82
N LEU A 4 -4.50 -0.48 -10.42
CA LEU A 4 -5.70 -1.06 -9.82
C LEU A 4 -6.84 -1.07 -10.85
N SER A 5 -7.79 -2.00 -10.69
CA SER A 5 -9.01 -2.06 -11.49
C SER A 5 -9.95 -0.89 -11.19
N GLU A 6 -10.83 -0.54 -12.13
CA GLU A 6 -11.80 0.56 -11.97
C GLU A 6 -12.72 0.39 -10.75
N SER A 7 -13.05 -0.85 -10.39
CA SER A 7 -13.84 -1.15 -9.19
C SER A 7 -13.20 -0.62 -7.89
N LYS A 8 -11.89 -0.35 -7.89
CA LYS A 8 -11.15 0.18 -6.74
C LYS A 8 -11.22 1.69 -6.59
N ILE A 9 -11.79 2.40 -7.55
CA ILE A 9 -11.92 3.87 -7.49
C ILE A 9 -12.84 4.30 -6.34
N ASN A 10 -13.83 3.48 -6.00
CA ASN A 10 -14.80 3.78 -4.93
C ASN A 10 -14.40 3.17 -3.57
N ASP A 11 -13.26 2.47 -3.48
CA ASP A 11 -12.77 1.95 -2.21
C ASP A 11 -12.27 3.11 -1.33
N SER A 12 -12.34 2.93 -0.01
CA SER A 12 -11.86 3.93 0.94
C SER A 12 -10.36 4.21 0.76
N TYR A 13 -10.01 5.48 0.66
CA TYR A 13 -8.62 5.94 0.66
C TYR A 13 -8.15 6.18 2.10
N ASN A 14 -7.03 5.53 2.48
CA ASN A 14 -6.49 5.60 3.83
C ASN A 14 -5.03 6.04 3.78
N VAL A 15 -4.63 6.93 4.69
CA VAL A 15 -3.27 7.45 4.81
C VAL A 15 -2.68 7.02 6.15
N TYR A 16 -1.44 6.55 6.12
CA TYR A 16 -0.74 6.08 7.31
C TYR A 16 0.65 6.70 7.41
N LYS A 17 1.09 6.96 8.64
CA LYS A 17 2.46 7.32 8.99
C LYS A 17 3.19 6.11 9.54
N VAL A 18 4.40 5.85 9.03
CA VAL A 18 5.30 4.83 9.58
C VAL A 18 5.92 5.38 10.87
N THR A 19 5.63 4.73 11.99
CA THR A 19 6.10 5.14 13.33
C THR A 19 7.29 4.31 13.82
N LYS A 20 7.50 3.13 13.23
CA LYS A 20 8.62 2.22 13.51
C LYS A 20 9.11 1.62 12.20
N PRO A 21 10.41 1.27 12.05
CA PRO A 21 10.90 0.61 10.85
C PRO A 21 10.15 -0.70 10.56
N ILE A 22 9.78 -0.92 9.30
CA ILE A 22 9.15 -2.16 8.82
C ILE A 22 10.01 -2.72 7.71
N ASN A 23 10.43 -3.98 7.81
CA ASN A 23 11.08 -4.64 6.70
C ASN A 23 10.03 -5.03 5.65
N VAL A 24 10.08 -4.40 4.48
CA VAL A 24 9.09 -4.56 3.41
C VAL A 24 9.77 -5.01 2.13
N LYS A 25 9.04 -5.79 1.32
CA LYS A 25 9.48 -6.06 -0.06
C LYS A 25 9.01 -4.91 -0.93
N SER A 26 9.94 -4.17 -1.52
CA SER A 26 9.65 -3.02 -2.37
C SER A 26 9.93 -3.36 -3.83
N GLY A 27 9.08 -2.88 -4.73
CA GLY A 27 9.27 -3.12 -6.16
C GLY A 27 8.40 -2.21 -7.02
N ARG A 28 8.72 -2.18 -8.31
CA ARG A 28 7.92 -1.44 -9.29
C ARG A 28 6.67 -2.25 -9.62
N ILE A 29 5.53 -1.56 -9.69
CA ILE A 29 4.25 -2.12 -10.11
C ILE A 29 4.32 -2.37 -11.62
N ALA A 30 4.02 -3.60 -12.05
CA ALA A 30 3.91 -3.93 -13.47
C ALA A 30 2.67 -3.28 -14.11
N PRO A 31 2.67 -3.02 -15.42
CA PRO A 31 1.46 -2.59 -16.14
C PRO A 31 0.34 -3.63 -16.01
N ALA A 32 -0.88 -3.17 -15.73
CA ALA A 32 -2.08 -4.01 -15.61
C ALA A 32 -3.36 -3.17 -15.72
N PHE A 33 -4.50 -3.79 -16.02
CA PHE A 33 -5.82 -3.13 -16.07
C PHE A 33 -5.89 -1.90 -16.99
N GLY A 34 -5.16 -1.91 -18.12
CA GLY A 34 -5.06 -0.74 -19.02
C GLY A 34 -4.29 0.45 -18.42
N GLN A 35 -3.72 0.30 -17.22
CA GLN A 35 -2.93 1.32 -16.53
C GLN A 35 -1.43 1.03 -16.70
N PRO A 36 -0.59 2.08 -16.84
CA PRO A 36 0.84 1.92 -17.05
C PRO A 36 1.58 1.36 -15.82
N GLY A 37 1.04 1.54 -14.61
CA GLY A 37 1.70 1.14 -13.37
C GLY A 37 2.97 1.96 -13.08
N LEU A 38 4.11 1.29 -12.94
CA LEU A 38 5.47 1.83 -12.73
C LEU A 38 5.71 2.59 -11.42
N GLY A 39 4.70 2.79 -10.58
CA GLY A 39 4.88 3.26 -9.21
C GLY A 39 5.60 2.23 -8.34
N THR A 40 6.02 2.65 -7.15
CA THR A 40 6.58 1.75 -6.14
C THR A 40 5.44 1.20 -5.28
N GLN A 41 5.40 -0.12 -5.11
CA GLN A 41 4.58 -0.76 -4.08
C GLN A 41 5.46 -1.36 -2.99
N HIS A 42 4.90 -1.41 -1.79
CA HIS A 42 5.50 -2.06 -0.62
C HIS A 42 4.59 -3.20 -0.17
N PHE A 43 5.08 -4.43 -0.29
CA PHE A 43 4.42 -5.59 0.28
C PHE A 43 4.81 -5.71 1.75
N LEU A 44 3.82 -5.48 2.62
CA LEU A 44 3.99 -5.48 4.07
C LEU A 44 4.10 -6.93 4.60
N PRO A 45 4.89 -7.17 5.66
CA PRO A 45 5.03 -8.50 6.25
C PRO A 45 3.77 -8.96 7.01
N ASN A 46 2.83 -8.06 7.29
CA ASN A 46 1.57 -8.33 7.98
C ASN A 46 0.48 -7.38 7.46
N SER A 47 -0.78 -7.62 7.84
CA SER A 47 -1.90 -6.75 7.48
C SER A 47 -1.75 -5.35 8.07
N VAL A 48 -2.28 -4.34 7.37
CA VAL A 48 -2.30 -2.93 7.84
C VAL A 48 -2.95 -2.83 9.23
N ARG A 49 -4.07 -3.53 9.45
CA ARG A 49 -4.77 -3.57 10.74
C ARG A 49 -3.86 -4.01 11.89
N ASN A 50 -3.09 -5.09 11.70
CA ASN A 50 -2.17 -5.58 12.73
C ASN A 50 -1.02 -4.59 12.97
N LEU A 51 -0.49 -3.99 11.91
CA LEU A 51 0.59 -3.00 12.01
C LEU A 51 0.14 -1.71 12.72
N VAL A 52 -1.14 -1.32 12.58
CA VAL A 52 -1.74 -0.24 13.37
C VAL A 52 -1.86 -0.64 14.83
N LYS A 53 -2.41 -1.83 15.11
CA LYS A 53 -2.53 -2.37 16.48
C LYS A 53 -1.18 -2.44 17.21
N ASP A 54 -0.13 -2.85 16.50
CA ASP A 54 1.23 -3.01 17.03
C ASP A 54 2.05 -1.70 17.01
N LYS A 55 1.41 -0.59 16.62
CA LYS A 55 1.99 0.77 16.57
C LYS A 55 3.19 0.91 15.65
N TYR A 56 3.22 0.15 14.55
CA TYR A 56 4.15 0.35 13.43
C TYR A 56 3.60 1.34 12.40
N LEU A 57 2.28 1.42 12.30
CA LEU A 57 1.55 2.40 11.51
C LEU A 57 0.61 3.21 12.41
N SER A 58 0.42 4.48 12.08
CA SER A 58 -0.64 5.34 12.64
C SER A 58 -1.46 5.91 11.50
N GLU A 59 -2.78 5.92 11.62
CA GLU A 59 -3.65 6.69 10.72
C GLU A 59 -3.33 8.19 10.85
N VAL A 60 -3.51 8.94 9.75
CA VAL A 60 -3.29 10.39 9.64
C VAL A 60 -4.62 11.12 9.70
#